data_AF-A0A1A7ZCF7-F1
#
_entry.id   AF-A0A1A7ZCF7-F1
#
_cell.length_a   1.000
_cell.length_b   1.000
_cell.length_c   1.000
_cell.angle_alpha   90.00
_cell.angle_beta   90.00
_cell.angle_gamma   90.00
#
_symmetry.space_group_name_H-M   'P 1'
#
loop_
_entity.id
_entity.type
_entity.pdbx_description
1 polymer ?
#
loop_
_entity_poly.entity_id
_entity_poly.type
_entity_poly.pdbx_seq_one_letter_code
_entity_poly.pdbx_strand_id
1 'polypeptide(L)'
;MLVSGDVGSHLDSPASYDSASPVGLQPLQNEEMSCEEDVLRWLAAQVDASKEFCLCVSRTNLIERGLMLWQRQKHSSPQNVLKVTFMGEAGVDTGALRKEFLTEMIAGIETRLFEGEDGKGKMPKYSINDLDNGLFRAAGEIFAVSLAQGGPAPKILQEWCYDFLLTGNLETVDVKDVHDQELSSLIQMVEEVEDLSSCTEQIINCGYTGPINKDNKDKIKRAIMLHSAARRTLMLRQLREGLQLYGLMGVMEKNRQLCRDLFVAGNSDEVN
;
A
#
# COMPACT_ATOMS: atom_id res chain seq x y z
N MET A 1 18.03 -8.37 70.16
CA MET A 1 18.75 -7.19 70.67
C MET A 1 18.60 -6.11 69.61
N LEU A 2 17.99 -4.99 69.98
CA LEU A 2 17.85 -3.76 69.20
C LEU A 2 19.23 -3.29 68.70
N VAL A 3 19.31 -2.65 67.53
CA VAL A 3 19.70 -1.23 67.37
C VAL A 3 19.26 -0.75 65.98
N SER A 4 18.49 0.34 66.00
CA SER A 4 18.04 1.18 64.90
C SER A 4 19.17 2.01 64.30
N GLY A 5 19.04 2.39 63.02
CA GLY A 5 19.90 3.40 62.40
C GLY A 5 19.25 3.94 61.13
N ASP A 6 18.49 5.02 61.29
CA ASP A 6 17.84 5.81 60.24
C ASP A 6 18.71 7.05 59.97
N VAL A 7 19.16 7.27 58.73
CA VAL A 7 19.68 8.57 58.27
C VAL A 7 19.49 8.72 56.75
N GLY A 8 18.65 9.69 56.36
CA GLY A 8 19.00 10.65 55.31
C GLY A 8 18.46 10.38 53.91
N SER A 9 17.21 10.78 53.66
CA SER A 9 16.65 11.01 52.33
C SER A 9 17.21 12.32 51.71
N HIS A 10 18.10 12.21 50.73
CA HIS A 10 18.41 13.30 49.81
C HIS A 10 17.50 13.19 48.57
N LEU A 11 16.43 13.99 48.59
CA LEU A 11 15.62 14.32 47.43
C LEU A 11 16.34 15.43 46.64
N ASP A 12 17.07 15.05 45.60
CA ASP A 12 17.46 15.99 44.56
C ASP A 12 16.24 16.32 43.70
N SER A 13 15.83 17.59 43.76
CA SER A 13 14.83 18.17 42.86
C SER A 13 15.53 18.63 41.58
N PRO A 14 15.11 18.19 40.37
CA PRO A 14 15.48 18.87 39.15
C PRO A 14 14.47 19.95 38.81
N ALA A 15 15.01 21.07 38.36
CA ALA A 15 14.37 22.31 37.94
C ALA A 15 13.07 22.13 37.13
N SER A 16 12.09 22.98 37.47
CA SER A 16 10.92 23.28 36.64
C SER A 16 11.35 23.84 35.30
N TYR A 17 11.31 23.00 34.26
CA TYR A 17 11.35 23.45 32.87
C TYR A 17 9.95 23.89 32.48
N ASP A 18 9.85 25.19 32.19
CA ASP A 18 8.69 25.86 31.62
C ASP A 18 8.26 25.11 30.35
N SER A 19 7.12 24.43 30.42
CA SER A 19 6.51 23.77 29.28
C SER A 19 5.87 24.83 28.38
N ALA A 20 6.68 25.46 27.54
CA ALA A 20 6.16 26.12 26.36
C ALA A 20 5.53 25.05 25.48
N SER A 21 4.19 24.98 25.49
CA SER A 21 3.42 24.11 24.61
C SER A 21 3.88 24.34 23.16
N PRO A 22 4.19 23.29 22.38
CA PRO A 22 4.34 23.47 20.95
C PRO A 22 2.99 23.95 20.43
N VAL A 23 3.01 25.09 19.75
CA VAL A 23 1.88 25.67 19.03
C VAL A 23 1.17 24.53 18.30
N GLY A 24 -0.05 24.23 18.74
CA GLY A 24 -0.87 23.19 18.16
C GLY A 24 -1.08 23.49 16.69
N LEU A 25 -0.52 22.64 15.82
CA LEU A 25 -1.09 22.41 14.51
C LEU A 25 -2.52 21.96 14.74
N GLN A 26 -3.47 22.88 14.60
CA GLN A 26 -4.87 22.49 14.47
C GLN A 26 -4.96 21.66 13.19
N PRO A 27 -5.39 20.39 13.26
CA PRO A 27 -5.62 19.64 12.04
C PRO A 27 -6.71 20.36 11.24
N LEU A 28 -6.48 20.55 9.94
CA LEU A 28 -7.48 20.96 8.95
C LEU A 28 -8.59 19.90 8.95
N GLN A 29 -9.50 20.00 9.93
CA GLN A 29 -10.47 18.94 10.24
C GLN A 29 -11.77 19.06 9.46
N ASN A 30 -11.95 20.07 8.59
CA ASN A 30 -13.25 20.35 7.98
C ASN A 30 -13.18 21.00 6.59
N GLU A 31 -12.14 20.75 5.78
CA GLU A 31 -12.24 21.08 4.35
C GLU A 31 -13.08 20.01 3.65
N GLU A 32 -14.26 20.40 3.19
CA GLU A 32 -15.10 19.57 2.34
C GLU A 32 -14.36 19.37 1.01
N MET A 33 -13.86 18.15 0.77
CA MET A 33 -13.12 17.83 -0.45
C MET A 33 -14.10 17.64 -1.60
N SER A 34 -13.88 18.33 -2.72
CA SER A 34 -14.78 18.30 -3.87
C SER A 34 -14.20 17.65 -5.11
N CYS A 35 -12.87 17.54 -5.18
CA CYS A 35 -12.14 16.98 -6.31
C CYS A 35 -10.83 16.30 -5.88
N GLU A 36 -10.20 15.55 -6.78
CA GLU A 36 -8.89 14.92 -6.53
C GLU A 36 -7.82 15.93 -6.09
N GLU A 37 -7.82 17.13 -6.68
CA GLU A 37 -6.83 18.16 -6.38
C GLU A 37 -6.93 18.63 -4.91
N ASP A 38 -8.13 18.65 -4.31
CA ASP A 38 -8.30 18.98 -2.90
C ASP A 38 -7.69 17.91 -2.00
N VAL A 39 -7.80 16.62 -2.39
CA VAL A 39 -7.14 15.51 -1.70
C VAL A 39 -5.63 15.70 -1.72
N LEU A 40 -5.05 15.97 -2.90
CA LEU A 40 -3.61 16.17 -3.06
C LEU A 40 -3.11 17.39 -2.26
N ARG A 41 -3.86 18.50 -2.29
CA ARG A 41 -3.52 19.73 -1.55
C ARG A 41 -3.54 19.49 -0.04
N TRP A 42 -4.52 18.74 0.45
CA TRP A 42 -4.61 18.37 1.87
C TRP A 42 -3.44 17.48 2.30
N LEU A 43 -3.08 16.48 1.48
CA LEU A 43 -1.94 15.60 1.75
C LEU A 43 -0.62 16.37 1.79
N ALA A 44 -0.42 17.29 0.82
CA ALA A 44 0.76 18.15 0.78
C ALA A 44 0.90 19.01 2.04
N ALA A 45 -0.22 19.46 2.63
CA ALA A 45 -0.22 20.21 3.88
C ALA A 45 0.17 19.38 5.12
N GLN A 46 0.17 18.04 5.03
CA GLN A 46 0.58 17.16 6.13
C GLN A 46 2.09 16.84 6.12
N VAL A 47 2.83 17.27 5.10
CA VAL A 47 4.27 17.00 4.98
C VAL A 47 5.05 17.83 5.99
N ASP A 48 5.91 17.19 6.78
CA ASP A 48 6.79 17.90 7.72
C ASP A 48 7.92 18.60 6.97
N ALA A 49 7.77 19.91 6.78
CA ALA A 49 8.74 20.78 6.13
C ALA A 49 9.93 21.16 7.04
N SER A 50 9.95 20.76 8.32
CA SER A 50 11.04 21.08 9.25
C SER A 50 12.28 20.19 9.10
N LYS A 51 12.13 19.04 8.43
CA LYS A 51 13.18 18.04 8.23
C LYS A 51 13.17 17.54 6.80
N GLU A 52 14.26 16.88 6.42
CA GLU A 52 14.41 16.25 5.12
C GLU A 52 14.49 14.72 5.24
N PHE A 53 13.98 14.04 4.21
CA PHE A 53 14.17 12.63 3.94
C PHE A 53 15.04 12.48 2.69
N CYS A 54 16.37 12.39 2.89
CA CYS A 54 17.32 12.41 1.78
C CYS A 54 17.63 11.01 1.26
N LEU A 55 17.44 10.80 -0.05
CA LEU A 55 17.81 9.58 -0.75
C LEU A 55 18.87 9.88 -1.81
N CYS A 56 20.02 9.22 -1.69
CA CYS A 56 21.07 9.23 -2.70
C CYS A 56 21.01 7.92 -3.49
N VAL A 57 20.57 7.99 -4.74
CA VAL A 57 20.19 6.84 -5.56
C VAL A 57 21.05 6.74 -6.81
N SER A 58 21.26 5.52 -7.30
CA SER A 58 21.83 5.28 -8.62
C SER A 58 20.71 5.11 -9.64
N ARG A 59 20.92 5.53 -10.89
CA ARG A 59 20.02 5.19 -12.01
C ARG A 59 20.01 3.69 -12.32
N THR A 60 21.11 3.00 -12.01
CA THR A 60 21.18 1.55 -12.20
C THR A 60 20.51 0.81 -11.05
N ASN A 61 19.64 -0.15 -11.39
CA ASN A 61 18.89 -0.95 -10.43
C ASN A 61 18.10 -0.09 -9.42
N LEU A 62 17.48 0.98 -9.93
CA LEU A 62 16.86 2.02 -9.11
C LEU A 62 15.77 1.48 -8.20
N ILE A 63 15.01 0.46 -8.62
CA ILE A 63 13.90 -0.09 -7.84
C ILE A 63 14.39 -0.82 -6.59
N GLU A 64 15.26 -1.82 -6.76
CA GLU A 64 15.78 -2.60 -5.63
C GLU A 64 16.61 -1.73 -4.68
N ARG A 65 17.42 -0.81 -5.22
CA ARG A 65 18.19 0.15 -4.40
C ARG A 65 17.29 1.18 -3.73
N GLY A 66 16.28 1.68 -4.43
CA GLY A 66 15.32 2.65 -3.94
C GLY A 66 14.53 2.10 -2.75
N LEU A 67 13.95 0.89 -2.89
CA LEU A 67 13.25 0.21 -1.80
C LEU A 67 14.17 -0.05 -0.60
N MET A 68 15.39 -0.54 -0.84
CA MET A 68 16.37 -0.78 0.23
C MET A 68 16.74 0.50 0.99
N LEU A 69 16.98 1.60 0.27
CA LEU A 69 17.28 2.89 0.90
C LEU A 69 16.06 3.45 1.64
N TRP A 70 14.87 3.28 1.06
CA TRP A 70 13.61 3.72 1.64
C TRP A 70 13.36 3.09 3.02
N GLN A 71 13.66 1.79 3.17
CA GLN A 71 13.46 1.06 4.43
C GLN A 71 14.51 1.34 5.49
N ARG A 72 15.68 1.88 5.13
CA ARG A 72 16.80 2.02 6.07
C ARG A 72 16.53 3.03 7.19
N GLN A 73 15.63 4.01 7.00
CA GLN A 73 15.02 5.01 7.94
C GLN A 73 15.69 5.33 9.31
N LYS A 74 17.02 5.20 9.48
CA LYS A 74 17.66 5.27 10.81
C LYS A 74 17.51 6.61 11.52
N HIS A 75 17.44 7.71 10.75
CA HIS A 75 17.41 9.08 11.27
C HIS A 75 16.47 10.01 10.51
N SER A 76 15.64 9.47 9.61
CA SER A 76 14.76 10.23 8.73
C SER A 76 13.47 9.44 8.46
N SER A 77 12.38 10.15 8.18
CA SER A 77 11.06 9.57 7.98
C SER A 77 10.47 10.01 6.65
N PRO A 78 9.74 9.15 5.92
CA PRO A 78 8.95 9.54 4.76
C PRO A 78 7.93 10.65 5.04
N GLN A 79 7.59 10.94 6.31
CA GLN A 79 6.74 12.09 6.67
C GLN A 79 7.37 13.44 6.32
N ASN A 80 8.70 13.48 6.22
CA ASN A 80 9.47 14.70 5.94
C ASN A 80 9.53 14.97 4.43
N VAL A 81 10.01 16.16 4.06
CA VAL A 81 10.23 16.50 2.64
C VAL A 81 11.27 15.58 2.02
N LEU A 82 10.87 14.82 1.00
CA LEU A 82 11.75 13.95 0.23
C LEU A 82 12.69 14.81 -0.62
N LYS A 83 13.99 14.51 -0.49
CA LYS A 83 15.08 15.09 -1.29
C LYS A 83 15.83 13.98 -2.00
N VAL A 84 15.93 14.07 -3.31
CA VAL A 84 16.60 13.05 -4.12
C VAL A 84 17.88 13.59 -4.73
N THR A 85 18.94 12.78 -4.69
CA THR A 85 20.18 13.04 -5.43
C THR A 85 20.55 11.80 -6.23
N PHE A 86 20.80 11.98 -7.53
CA PHE A 86 21.32 10.91 -8.38
C PHE A 86 22.86 10.89 -8.32
N MET A 87 23.43 9.72 -8.06
CA MET A 87 24.87 9.55 -7.90
C MET A 87 25.63 9.98 -9.15
N GLY A 88 26.57 10.90 -9.00
CA GLY A 88 27.40 11.42 -10.10
C GLY A 88 26.77 12.56 -10.90
N GLU A 89 25.56 13.01 -10.54
CA GLU A 89 24.88 14.13 -11.18
C GLU A 89 24.94 15.40 -10.33
N ALA A 90 25.33 16.51 -10.94
CA ALA A 90 25.26 17.82 -10.32
C ALA A 90 23.82 18.34 -10.42
N GLY A 91 23.05 18.24 -9.33
CA GLY A 91 21.68 18.72 -9.29
C GLY A 91 21.23 18.98 -7.86
N VAL A 92 20.60 20.14 -7.64
CA VAL A 92 19.88 20.43 -6.40
C VAL A 92 18.41 20.11 -6.65
N ASP A 93 17.83 19.26 -5.81
CA ASP A 93 16.43 18.89 -5.93
C ASP A 93 15.51 20.05 -5.52
N THR A 94 15.03 20.76 -6.55
CA THR A 94 13.96 21.76 -6.46
C THR A 94 12.56 21.15 -6.63
N GLY A 95 12.47 19.81 -6.73
CA GLY A 95 11.24 19.04 -6.94
C GLY A 95 11.26 18.18 -8.20
N ALA A 96 12.06 18.55 -9.21
CA ALA A 96 12.14 17.81 -10.47
C ALA A 96 12.76 16.41 -10.28
N LEU A 97 13.86 16.31 -9.53
CA LEU A 97 14.53 15.03 -9.27
C LEU A 97 13.66 14.12 -8.39
N ARG A 98 12.97 14.70 -7.39
CA ARG A 98 11.96 13.95 -6.62
C ARG A 98 10.86 13.40 -7.52
N LYS A 99 10.29 14.22 -8.41
CA LYS A 99 9.22 13.78 -9.32
C LYS A 99 9.69 12.68 -10.27
N GLU A 100 10.90 12.82 -10.83
CA GLU A 100 11.54 11.81 -11.66
C GLU A 100 11.69 10.49 -10.90
N PHE A 101 12.32 10.52 -9.72
CA PHE A 101 12.49 9.33 -8.88
C PHE A 101 11.16 8.66 -8.52
N LEU A 102 10.16 9.42 -8.07
CA LEU A 102 8.85 8.86 -7.73
C LEU A 102 8.17 8.26 -8.96
N THR A 103 8.32 8.86 -10.14
CA THR A 103 7.80 8.31 -11.40
C THR A 103 8.43 6.96 -11.71
N GLU A 104 9.74 6.85 -11.63
CA GLU A 104 10.44 5.57 -11.84
C GLU A 104 10.08 4.53 -10.77
N MET A 105 9.97 4.96 -9.50
CA MET A 105 9.58 4.06 -8.40
C MET A 105 8.17 3.52 -8.56
N ILE A 106 7.17 4.34 -8.94
CA ILE A 106 5.80 3.87 -9.17
C ILE A 106 5.77 2.82 -10.28
N ALA A 107 6.36 3.11 -11.43
CA ALA A 107 6.41 2.17 -12.57
C ALA A 107 7.17 0.88 -12.23
N GLY A 108 8.27 0.98 -11.49
CA GLY A 108 9.04 -0.18 -11.08
C GLY A 108 8.38 -1.01 -9.98
N ILE A 109 7.68 -0.37 -9.04
CA ILE A 109 6.86 -1.07 -8.03
C ILE A 109 5.74 -1.84 -8.71
N GLU A 110 5.06 -1.23 -9.68
CA GLU A 110 4.02 -1.89 -10.47
C GLU A 110 4.56 -3.18 -11.09
N THR A 111 5.69 -3.11 -11.80
CA THR A 111 6.28 -4.29 -12.45
C THR A 111 6.85 -5.32 -11.48
N ARG A 112 7.39 -4.89 -10.33
CA ARG A 112 8.07 -5.76 -9.35
C ARG A 112 7.12 -6.45 -8.39
N LEU A 113 6.11 -5.73 -7.88
CA LEU A 113 5.26 -6.15 -6.76
C LEU A 113 3.80 -6.42 -7.17
N PHE A 114 3.38 -6.04 -8.37
CA PHE A 114 2.00 -6.23 -8.84
C PHE A 114 1.94 -7.07 -10.13
N GLU A 115 0.88 -7.85 -10.27
CA GLU A 115 0.57 -8.68 -11.45
C GLU A 115 -0.85 -8.40 -11.93
N GLY A 116 -1.21 -8.88 -13.12
CA GLY A 116 -2.49 -8.62 -13.76
C GLY A 116 -2.34 -8.23 -15.21
N GLU A 117 -3.46 -8.18 -15.92
CA GLU A 117 -3.51 -7.77 -17.32
C GLU A 117 -3.40 -6.25 -17.47
N ASP A 118 -2.61 -5.82 -18.45
CA ASP A 118 -2.49 -4.39 -18.77
C ASP A 118 -3.86 -3.81 -19.17
N GLY A 119 -4.17 -2.61 -18.68
CA GLY A 119 -5.45 -1.94 -18.91
C GLY A 119 -6.62 -2.39 -18.03
N LYS A 120 -6.48 -3.47 -17.25
CA LYS A 120 -7.53 -3.96 -16.32
C LYS A 120 -7.22 -3.76 -14.84
N GLY A 121 -6.14 -3.05 -14.55
CA GLY A 121 -5.58 -2.94 -13.20
C GLY A 121 -4.89 -4.22 -12.73
N LYS A 122 -4.12 -4.06 -11.67
CA LYS A 122 -3.22 -5.06 -11.11
C LYS A 122 -3.50 -5.29 -9.63
N MET A 123 -3.01 -6.42 -9.13
CA MET A 123 -3.14 -6.86 -7.74
C MET A 123 -1.76 -7.27 -7.23
N PRO A 124 -1.54 -7.28 -5.91
CA PRO A 124 -0.26 -7.71 -5.37
C PRO A 124 0.11 -9.11 -5.84
N LYS A 125 1.37 -9.27 -6.29
CA LYS A 125 1.96 -10.59 -6.53
C LYS A 125 1.95 -11.38 -5.24
N TYR A 126 1.64 -12.66 -5.34
CA TYR A 126 1.73 -13.55 -4.18
C TYR A 126 3.20 -13.91 -3.90
N SER A 127 3.85 -13.12 -3.05
CA SER A 127 5.24 -13.33 -2.62
C SER A 127 5.37 -13.18 -1.11
N ILE A 128 5.61 -14.31 -0.42
CA ILE A 128 5.85 -14.31 1.03
C ILE A 128 7.20 -13.67 1.36
N ASN A 129 8.20 -13.79 0.48
CA ASN A 129 9.49 -13.13 0.67
C ASN A 129 9.37 -11.61 0.63
N ASP A 130 8.59 -11.07 -0.33
CA ASP A 130 8.40 -9.62 -0.43
C ASP A 130 7.52 -9.09 0.72
N LEU A 131 6.56 -9.90 1.18
CA LEU A 131 5.76 -9.63 2.37
C LEU A 131 6.63 -9.58 3.64
N ASP A 132 7.46 -10.61 3.87
CA ASP A 132 8.34 -10.71 5.04
C ASP A 132 9.36 -9.56 5.08
N ASN A 133 9.89 -9.20 3.90
CA ASN A 133 10.79 -8.05 3.74
C ASN A 133 10.09 -6.69 3.85
N GLY A 134 8.77 -6.62 4.05
CA GLY A 134 8.05 -5.36 4.23
C GLY A 134 7.92 -4.51 2.97
N LEU A 135 8.03 -5.10 1.77
CA LEU A 135 8.07 -4.34 0.52
C LEU A 135 6.71 -3.74 0.14
N PHE A 136 5.60 -4.38 0.49
CA PHE A 136 4.27 -3.81 0.23
C PHE A 136 4.00 -2.59 1.11
N ARG A 137 4.54 -2.56 2.34
CA ARG A 137 4.46 -1.38 3.20
C ARG A 137 5.26 -0.24 2.61
N ALA A 138 6.49 -0.50 2.17
CA ALA A 138 7.32 0.50 1.49
C ALA A 138 6.61 1.04 0.23
N ALA A 139 5.97 0.17 -0.56
CA ALA A 139 5.16 0.61 -1.70
C ALA A 139 4.02 1.55 -1.29
N GLY A 140 3.30 1.24 -0.22
CA GLY A 140 2.22 2.10 0.31
C GLY A 140 2.73 3.46 0.78
N GLU A 141 3.88 3.49 1.47
CA GLU A 141 4.54 4.74 1.86
C GLU A 141 4.95 5.56 0.64
N ILE A 142 5.52 4.92 -0.39
CA ILE A 142 5.93 5.59 -1.64
C ILE A 142 4.71 6.14 -2.38
N PHE A 143 3.58 5.43 -2.41
CA PHE A 143 2.34 5.91 -3.02
C PHE A 143 1.84 7.17 -2.29
N ALA A 144 1.83 7.15 -0.96
CA ALA A 144 1.44 8.30 -0.16
C ALA A 144 2.38 9.50 -0.36
N VAL A 145 3.70 9.29 -0.37
CA VAL A 145 4.69 10.33 -0.68
C VAL A 145 4.51 10.87 -2.09
N SER A 146 4.21 10.01 -3.06
CA SER A 146 3.98 10.43 -4.44
C SER A 146 2.80 11.41 -4.52
N LEU A 147 1.67 11.06 -3.91
CA LEU A 147 0.49 11.91 -3.86
C LEU A 147 0.74 13.22 -3.09
N ALA A 148 1.42 13.16 -1.94
CA ALA A 148 1.64 14.33 -1.08
C ALA A 148 2.73 15.30 -1.60
N GLN A 149 3.73 14.80 -2.33
CA GLN A 149 4.94 15.57 -2.65
C GLN A 149 5.16 15.82 -4.15
N GLY A 150 4.10 15.65 -4.96
CA GLY A 150 4.07 16.04 -6.37
C GLY A 150 4.60 14.99 -7.36
N GLY A 151 4.65 13.73 -6.95
CA GLY A 151 4.85 12.59 -7.85
C GLY A 151 3.53 12.15 -8.53
N PRO A 152 3.58 11.14 -9.41
CA PRO A 152 2.38 10.62 -10.06
C PRO A 152 1.51 9.80 -9.10
N ALA A 153 0.20 9.85 -9.29
CA ALA A 153 -0.72 8.91 -8.64
C ALA A 153 -0.44 7.47 -9.12
N PRO A 154 -0.55 6.45 -8.25
CA PRO A 154 -0.22 5.08 -8.62
C PRO A 154 -1.08 4.56 -9.78
N LYS A 155 -2.41 4.70 -9.73
CA LYS A 155 -3.34 4.24 -10.79
C LYS A 155 -3.09 2.82 -11.31
N ILE A 156 -2.69 1.90 -10.43
CA ILE A 156 -2.33 0.52 -10.81
C ILE A 156 -3.33 -0.53 -10.33
N LEU A 157 -4.18 -0.24 -9.35
CA LEU A 157 -4.96 -1.27 -8.66
C LEU A 157 -6.18 -1.72 -9.47
N GLN A 158 -6.57 -2.97 -9.30
CA GLN A 158 -7.94 -3.41 -9.61
C GLN A 158 -8.94 -2.85 -8.60
N GLU A 159 -10.21 -2.75 -8.99
CA GLU A 159 -11.29 -2.23 -8.15
C GLU A 159 -11.37 -2.94 -6.79
N TRP A 160 -11.39 -4.27 -6.80
CA TRP A 160 -11.55 -5.04 -5.57
C TRP A 160 -10.38 -4.86 -4.60
N CYS A 161 -9.17 -4.55 -5.11
CA CYS A 161 -8.02 -4.23 -4.26
C CYS A 161 -8.26 -2.91 -3.54
N TYR A 162 -8.76 -1.89 -4.24
CA TYR A 162 -9.11 -0.61 -3.66
C TYR A 162 -10.23 -0.75 -2.62
N ASP A 163 -11.29 -1.49 -2.94
CA ASP A 163 -12.38 -1.77 -2.00
C ASP A 163 -11.88 -2.52 -0.75
N PHE A 164 -11.00 -3.51 -0.93
CA PHE A 164 -10.40 -4.23 0.18
C PHE A 164 -9.53 -3.29 1.03
N LEU A 165 -8.75 -2.40 0.41
CA LEU A 165 -7.97 -1.42 1.15
C LEU A 165 -8.85 -0.54 2.04
N LEU A 166 -10.10 -0.28 1.69
CA LEU A 166 -11.03 0.54 2.49
C LEU A 166 -11.83 -0.26 3.51
N THR A 167 -12.23 -1.48 3.17
CA THR A 167 -13.23 -2.25 3.93
C THR A 167 -12.65 -3.47 4.66
N GLY A 168 -11.52 -3.98 4.19
CA GLY A 168 -10.95 -5.26 4.61
C GLY A 168 -11.72 -6.48 4.10
N ASN A 169 -12.69 -6.30 3.19
CA ASN A 169 -13.60 -7.34 2.72
C ASN A 169 -13.36 -7.69 1.24
N LEU A 170 -13.70 -8.92 0.85
CA LEU A 170 -13.55 -9.45 -0.51
C LEU A 170 -14.90 -9.54 -1.25
N GLU A 171 -15.84 -8.65 -0.93
CA GLU A 171 -17.21 -8.72 -1.48
C GLU A 171 -17.28 -8.40 -2.97
N THR A 172 -16.38 -7.54 -3.47
CA THR A 172 -16.38 -7.05 -4.85
C THR A 172 -15.48 -7.84 -5.80
N VAL A 173 -14.81 -8.90 -5.31
CA VAL A 173 -13.99 -9.78 -6.13
C VAL A 173 -14.87 -10.65 -7.03
N ASP A 174 -14.53 -10.73 -8.30
CA ASP A 174 -15.20 -11.58 -9.28
C ASP A 174 -14.27 -12.68 -9.82
N VAL A 175 -14.86 -13.70 -10.45
CA VAL A 175 -14.12 -14.81 -11.06
C VAL A 175 -13.15 -14.32 -12.14
N LYS A 176 -13.49 -13.25 -12.86
CA LYS A 176 -12.61 -12.62 -13.86
C LYS A 176 -11.35 -11.98 -13.27
N ASP A 177 -11.30 -11.75 -11.96
CA ASP A 177 -10.15 -11.16 -11.28
C ASP A 177 -9.09 -12.20 -10.89
N VAL A 178 -9.30 -13.47 -11.22
CA VAL A 178 -8.32 -14.53 -10.99
C VAL A 178 -7.28 -14.54 -12.11
N HIS A 179 -6.05 -14.16 -11.78
CA HIS A 179 -4.89 -14.12 -12.70
C HIS A 179 -3.87 -15.25 -12.46
N ASP A 180 -4.05 -16.05 -11.41
CA ASP A 180 -3.20 -17.22 -11.16
C ASP A 180 -3.49 -18.30 -12.21
N GLN A 181 -2.49 -18.64 -13.03
CA GLN A 181 -2.67 -19.51 -14.19
C GLN A 181 -3.25 -20.89 -13.84
N GLU A 182 -2.84 -21.45 -12.70
CA GLU A 182 -3.34 -22.76 -12.25
C GLU A 182 -4.80 -22.64 -11.79
N LEU A 183 -5.13 -21.61 -11.03
CA LEU A 183 -6.50 -21.38 -10.55
C LEU A 183 -7.46 -20.98 -11.68
N SER A 184 -7.02 -20.18 -12.66
CA SER A 184 -7.81 -19.82 -13.84
C SER A 184 -8.09 -21.06 -14.70
N SER A 185 -7.08 -21.93 -14.87
CA SER A 185 -7.24 -23.21 -15.58
C SER A 185 -8.20 -24.15 -14.84
N LEU A 186 -8.14 -24.18 -13.51
CA LEU A 186 -9.08 -24.94 -12.67
C LEU A 186 -10.52 -24.41 -12.80
N ILE A 187 -10.71 -23.08 -12.78
CA ILE A 187 -12.02 -22.46 -12.99
C ILE A 187 -12.58 -22.87 -14.36
N GLN A 188 -11.77 -22.79 -15.42
CA GLN A 188 -12.19 -23.18 -16.75
C GLN A 188 -12.57 -24.68 -16.81
N MET A 189 -11.76 -25.54 -16.20
CA MET A 189 -12.06 -26.97 -16.13
C MET A 189 -13.40 -27.23 -15.42
N VAL A 190 -13.63 -26.60 -14.27
CA VAL A 190 -14.89 -26.70 -13.52
C VAL A 190 -16.08 -26.25 -14.36
N GLU A 191 -15.91 -25.21 -15.19
CA GLU A 191 -16.95 -24.72 -16.07
C GLU A 191 -17.31 -25.74 -17.16
N GLU A 192 -16.31 -26.33 -17.82
CA GLU A 192 -16.50 -27.12 -19.04
C GLU A 192 -16.91 -28.58 -18.78
N VAL A 193 -16.41 -29.23 -17.72
CA VAL A 193 -16.57 -30.69 -17.53
C VAL A 193 -17.79 -31.04 -16.68
N GLU A 194 -18.52 -32.11 -17.01
CA GLU A 194 -19.63 -32.59 -16.17
C GLU A 194 -19.15 -33.40 -14.95
N ASP A 195 -18.10 -34.21 -15.14
CA ASP A 195 -17.47 -35.00 -14.09
C ASP A 195 -16.25 -34.27 -13.53
N LEU A 196 -16.34 -33.86 -12.26
CA LEU A 196 -15.31 -33.11 -11.54
C LEU A 196 -14.33 -34.03 -10.78
N SER A 197 -14.39 -35.34 -11.00
CA SER A 197 -13.52 -36.32 -10.34
C SER A 197 -12.03 -36.01 -10.52
N SER A 198 -11.63 -35.52 -11.69
CA SER A 198 -10.24 -35.19 -12.04
C SER A 198 -9.67 -33.98 -11.31
N CYS A 199 -10.51 -33.04 -10.87
CA CYS A 199 -10.08 -31.79 -10.20
C CYS A 199 -10.53 -31.69 -8.74
N THR A 200 -11.08 -32.77 -8.18
CA THR A 200 -11.60 -32.83 -6.81
C THR A 200 -10.56 -32.40 -5.77
N GLU A 201 -9.33 -32.89 -5.87
CA GLU A 201 -8.25 -32.51 -4.93
C GLU A 201 -7.93 -31.02 -4.99
N GLN A 202 -7.87 -30.45 -6.20
CA GLN A 202 -7.55 -29.02 -6.40
C GLN A 202 -8.67 -28.12 -5.86
N ILE A 203 -9.94 -28.53 -6.04
CA ILE A 203 -11.11 -27.86 -5.47
C ILE A 203 -11.05 -27.88 -3.94
N ILE A 204 -10.72 -29.03 -3.34
CA ILE A 204 -10.58 -29.18 -1.88
C ILE A 204 -9.42 -28.32 -1.37
N ASN A 205 -8.29 -28.27 -2.07
CA ASN A 205 -7.14 -27.43 -1.71
C ASN A 205 -7.45 -25.93 -1.76
N CYS A 206 -8.45 -25.51 -2.54
CA CYS A 206 -9.00 -24.15 -2.51
C CYS A 206 -9.92 -23.90 -1.30
N GLY A 207 -10.16 -24.90 -0.46
CA GLY A 207 -11.00 -24.79 0.74
C GLY A 207 -12.48 -25.02 0.51
N TYR A 208 -12.90 -25.55 -0.64
CA TYR A 208 -14.30 -25.90 -0.87
C TYR A 208 -14.68 -27.19 -0.13
N THR A 209 -15.65 -27.11 0.76
CA THR A 209 -16.10 -28.24 1.61
C THR A 209 -17.51 -28.73 1.28
N GLY A 210 -18.13 -28.18 0.24
CA GLY A 210 -19.48 -28.59 -0.20
C GLY A 210 -19.45 -29.82 -1.11
N PRO A 211 -20.63 -30.27 -1.59
CA PRO A 211 -20.70 -31.33 -2.59
C PRO A 211 -20.02 -30.89 -3.89
N ILE A 212 -19.12 -31.74 -4.42
CA ILE A 212 -18.41 -31.52 -5.68
C ILE A 212 -19.18 -32.24 -6.78
N ASN A 213 -20.02 -31.50 -7.49
CA ASN A 213 -20.84 -32.00 -8.61
C ASN A 213 -21.28 -30.84 -9.51
N LYS A 214 -21.88 -31.17 -10.66
CA LYS A 214 -22.33 -30.19 -11.66
C LYS A 214 -23.32 -29.14 -11.14
N ASP A 215 -24.11 -29.47 -10.13
CA ASP A 215 -25.12 -28.55 -9.58
C ASP A 215 -24.50 -27.47 -8.66
N ASN A 216 -23.22 -27.61 -8.29
CA ASN A 216 -22.52 -26.68 -7.41
C ASN A 216 -21.34 -25.94 -8.07
N LYS A 217 -21.23 -25.97 -9.41
CA LYS A 217 -20.13 -25.32 -10.16
C LYS A 217 -19.91 -23.86 -9.77
N ASP A 218 -20.96 -23.06 -9.63
CA ASP A 218 -20.82 -21.64 -9.26
C ASP A 218 -20.25 -21.45 -7.85
N LYS A 219 -20.62 -22.31 -6.89
CA LYS A 219 -20.06 -22.26 -5.54
C LYS A 219 -18.59 -22.69 -5.53
N ILE A 220 -18.24 -23.67 -6.36
CA ILE A 220 -16.86 -24.14 -6.53
C ILE A 220 -16.00 -23.02 -7.13
N LYS A 221 -16.42 -22.41 -8.25
CA LYS A 221 -15.73 -21.26 -8.86
C LYS A 221 -15.59 -20.10 -7.88
N ARG A 222 -16.64 -19.79 -7.12
CA ARG A 222 -16.60 -18.76 -6.07
C ARG A 222 -15.57 -19.10 -4.99
N ALA A 223 -15.47 -20.35 -4.56
CA ALA A 223 -14.46 -20.77 -3.58
C ALA A 223 -13.03 -20.63 -4.14
N ILE A 224 -12.80 -21.02 -5.39
CA ILE A 224 -11.50 -20.86 -6.07
C ILE A 224 -11.12 -19.37 -6.19
N MET A 225 -12.07 -18.52 -6.60
CA MET A 225 -11.88 -17.07 -6.65
C MET A 225 -11.54 -16.50 -5.26
N LEU A 226 -12.31 -16.85 -4.23
CA LEU A 226 -12.07 -16.36 -2.87
C LEU A 226 -10.72 -16.85 -2.34
N HIS A 227 -10.33 -18.09 -2.64
CA HIS A 227 -9.02 -18.63 -2.30
C HIS A 227 -7.90 -17.80 -2.95
N SER A 228 -8.03 -17.48 -4.23
CA SER A 228 -7.08 -16.62 -4.95
C SER A 228 -6.94 -15.25 -4.29
N ALA A 229 -8.05 -14.56 -4.03
CA ALA A 229 -8.01 -13.22 -3.44
C ALA A 229 -7.54 -13.24 -1.97
N ALA A 230 -7.96 -14.25 -1.18
CA ALA A 230 -7.58 -14.40 0.22
C ALA A 230 -6.06 -14.47 0.41
N ARG A 231 -5.34 -15.16 -0.49
CA ARG A 231 -3.88 -15.24 -0.49
C ARG A 231 -3.17 -13.89 -0.57
N ARG A 232 -3.83 -12.88 -1.15
CA ARG A 232 -3.28 -11.53 -1.37
C ARG A 232 -3.64 -10.52 -0.26
N THR A 233 -4.53 -10.91 0.66
CA THR A 233 -5.01 -10.03 1.73
C THR A 233 -3.90 -9.56 2.67
N LEU A 234 -2.87 -10.38 2.93
CA LEU A 234 -1.73 -9.99 3.76
C LEU A 234 -0.89 -8.90 3.09
N MET A 235 -0.65 -9.00 1.78
CA MET A 235 0.05 -7.99 1.00
C MET A 235 -0.74 -6.67 0.96
N LEU A 236 -2.07 -6.75 0.74
CA LEU A 236 -2.94 -5.57 0.76
C LEU A 236 -3.00 -4.92 2.16
N ARG A 237 -3.03 -5.70 3.24
CA ARG A 237 -2.97 -5.17 4.60
C ARG A 237 -1.65 -4.44 4.85
N GLN A 238 -0.53 -5.03 4.43
CA GLN A 238 0.78 -4.40 4.57
C GLN A 238 0.89 -3.14 3.69
N LEU A 239 0.32 -3.14 2.47
CA LEU A 239 0.19 -1.94 1.64
C LEU A 239 -0.62 -0.85 2.35
N ARG A 240 -1.76 -1.22 2.94
CA ARG A 240 -2.62 -0.32 3.74
C ARG A 240 -1.87 0.32 4.91
N GLU A 241 -0.96 -0.41 5.57
CA GLU A 241 -0.12 0.16 6.64
C GLU A 241 0.73 1.32 6.12
N GLY A 242 1.37 1.18 4.95
CA GLY A 242 2.16 2.25 4.35
C GLY A 242 1.31 3.45 3.94
N LEU A 243 0.10 3.21 3.43
CA LEU A 243 -0.86 4.25 3.06
C LEU A 243 -1.42 5.03 4.26
N GLN A 244 -1.12 4.65 5.52
CA GLN A 244 -1.51 5.46 6.68
C GLN A 244 -0.68 6.76 6.78
N LEU A 245 0.42 6.87 6.03
CA LEU A 245 1.24 8.07 5.99
C LEU A 245 0.38 9.30 5.64
N TYR A 246 0.65 10.42 6.30
CA TYR A 246 -0.13 11.66 6.18
C TYR A 246 -1.62 11.54 6.54
N GLY A 247 -2.06 10.44 7.17
CA GLY A 247 -3.48 10.20 7.44
C GLY A 247 -4.29 9.85 6.18
N LEU A 248 -3.63 9.49 5.08
CA LEU A 248 -4.25 9.23 3.78
C LEU A 248 -5.36 8.18 3.84
N MET A 249 -5.20 7.08 4.59
CA MET A 249 -6.28 6.09 4.76
C MET A 249 -7.58 6.70 5.28
N GLY A 250 -7.51 7.64 6.23
CA GLY A 250 -8.70 8.30 6.77
C GLY A 250 -9.39 9.20 5.73
N VAL A 251 -8.63 9.78 4.80
CA VAL A 251 -9.16 10.56 3.67
C VAL A 251 -9.81 9.64 2.65
N MET A 252 -9.15 8.54 2.28
CA MET A 252 -9.69 7.56 1.33
C MET A 252 -11.01 6.96 1.83
N GLU A 253 -11.12 6.64 3.13
CA GLU A 253 -12.34 6.09 3.74
C GLU A 253 -13.52 7.06 3.70
N LYS A 254 -13.26 8.36 3.89
CA LYS A 254 -14.28 9.43 3.85
C LYS A 254 -14.64 9.84 2.42
N ASN A 255 -13.67 9.82 1.50
CA ASN A 255 -13.78 10.37 0.15
C ASN A 255 -13.54 9.28 -0.91
N ARG A 256 -14.22 8.13 -0.77
CA ARG A 256 -13.95 6.91 -1.53
C ARG A 256 -13.96 7.13 -3.04
N GLN A 257 -14.98 7.80 -3.56
CA GLN A 257 -15.09 8.01 -5.00
C GLN A 257 -14.04 8.99 -5.53
N LEU A 258 -13.75 10.05 -4.77
CA LEU A 258 -12.74 11.04 -5.15
C LEU A 258 -11.34 10.45 -5.16
N CYS A 259 -11.02 9.56 -4.21
CA CYS A 259 -9.70 8.95 -4.14
C CYS A 259 -9.54 7.78 -5.12
N ARG A 260 -10.62 7.21 -5.64
CA ARG A 260 -10.60 6.00 -6.46
C ARG A 260 -9.64 6.13 -7.65
N ASP A 261 -9.75 7.22 -8.40
CA ASP A 261 -9.02 7.42 -9.66
C ASP A 261 -7.53 7.76 -9.45
N LEU A 262 -7.11 7.97 -8.20
CA LEU A 262 -5.70 8.04 -7.81
C LEU A 262 -5.05 6.65 -7.72
N PHE A 263 -5.83 5.60 -7.48
CA PHE A 263 -5.33 4.25 -7.20
C PHE A 263 -5.72 3.22 -8.24
N VAL A 264 -6.97 3.25 -8.70
CA VAL A 264 -7.50 2.26 -9.64
C VAL A 264 -7.03 2.60 -11.05
N ALA A 265 -6.63 1.58 -11.81
CA ALA A 265 -6.33 1.77 -13.22
C ALA A 265 -7.58 2.23 -13.97
N GLY A 266 -7.48 3.31 -14.74
CA GLY A 266 -8.58 3.76 -15.59
C GLY A 266 -8.87 2.73 -16.68
N ASN A 267 -10.15 2.53 -17.02
CA ASN A 267 -10.52 1.76 -18.21
C ASN A 267 -9.95 2.48 -19.42
N SER A 268 -8.95 1.89 -20.07
CA SER A 268 -8.47 2.33 -21.39
C SER A 268 -9.44 1.92 -22.50
N ASP A 269 -10.74 2.26 -22.34
CA ASP A 269 -11.81 2.03 -23.32
C ASP A 269 -12.44 3.36 -23.81
N GLU A 270 -11.70 4.47 -23.72
CA GLU A 270 -12.05 5.70 -24.43
C GLU A 270 -10.85 6.19 -25.25
N VAL A 271 -10.65 5.57 -26.41
CA VAL A 271 -10.10 6.25 -27.57
C VAL A 271 -11.22 6.33 -28.59
N ASN A 272 -11.88 7.49 -28.64
CA ASN A 272 -12.69 7.90 -29.79
C ASN A 272 -11.81 8.04 -31.04
#